data_AF-A0A2G5XC02-F1
#
_entry.id   AF-A0A2G5XC02-F1
#
_cell.length_a   1.000
_cell.length_b   1.000
_cell.length_c   1.000
_cell.angle_alpha   90.00
_cell.angle_beta   90.00
_cell.angle_gamma   90.00
#
_symmetry.space_group_name_H-M   'P 1'
#
loop_
_entity.id
_entity.type
_entity.pdbx_description
1 polymer ?
#
loop_
_entity_poly.entity_id
_entity_poly.type
_entity_poly.pdbx_seq_one_letter_code
_entity_poly.pdbx_strand_id
1 'polypeptide(L)'
;MGIYQIILRARMVTRSQLLETVKSQQLMEEVKQAIDDQRGFTFLELLLVLSIMMIITAVILPFSEKRLQRVTEEDALQLFIATVHEAQLYAITHKERVSLKFYEEGQKYTVETNGLVEILHGELPSGMHRSKNSPLRQLDFAETGYLIRTGKIFIDTESKGLVKISFQFERGRMIVYE
;
A
#
# COMPACT_ATOMS: atom_id res chain seq x y z
N MET A 1 32.66 -85.49 -28.93
CA MET A 1 33.07 -84.07 -28.95
C MET A 1 31.96 -83.08 -28.53
N GLY A 2 30.67 -83.48 -28.42
CA GLY A 2 29.56 -82.55 -28.15
C GLY A 2 29.36 -82.07 -26.70
N ILE A 3 29.77 -82.83 -25.69
CA ILE A 3 29.49 -82.51 -24.27
C ILE A 3 30.27 -81.28 -23.78
N TYR A 4 31.53 -81.14 -24.20
CA TYR A 4 32.37 -79.99 -23.84
C TYR A 4 31.82 -78.66 -24.38
N GLN A 5 31.27 -78.66 -25.60
CA GLN A 5 30.65 -77.48 -26.21
C GLN A 5 29.38 -77.05 -25.46
N ILE A 6 28.59 -78.00 -24.97
CA ILE A 6 27.37 -77.74 -24.18
C ILE A 6 27.74 -77.12 -22.82
N ILE A 7 28.73 -77.68 -22.13
CA ILE A 7 29.20 -77.16 -20.84
C ILE A 7 29.80 -75.75 -20.99
N LEU A 8 30.57 -75.51 -22.06
CA LEU A 8 31.15 -74.17 -22.30
C LEU A 8 30.08 -73.12 -22.59
N ARG A 9 29.07 -73.46 -23.40
CA ARG A 9 27.94 -72.57 -23.69
C ARG A 9 27.11 -72.29 -22.44
N ALA A 10 26.80 -73.31 -21.66
CA ALA A 10 26.08 -73.14 -20.40
C ALA A 10 26.84 -72.19 -19.46
N ARG A 11 28.16 -72.39 -19.30
CA ARG A 11 29.00 -71.54 -18.45
C ARG A 11 29.10 -70.09 -18.95
N MET A 12 29.11 -69.86 -20.26
CA MET A 12 29.10 -68.51 -20.83
C MET A 12 27.77 -67.79 -20.61
N VAL A 13 26.64 -68.48 -20.80
CA VAL A 13 25.31 -67.90 -20.56
C VAL A 13 25.14 -67.55 -19.09
N THR A 14 25.53 -68.43 -18.17
CA THR A 14 25.48 -68.15 -16.73
C THR A 14 26.37 -66.95 -16.35
N ARG A 15 27.56 -66.83 -16.94
CA ARG A 15 28.46 -65.70 -16.70
C ARG A 15 27.90 -64.38 -17.24
N SER A 16 27.25 -64.40 -18.40
CA SER A 16 26.60 -63.22 -18.99
C SER A 16 25.45 -62.72 -18.13
N GLN A 17 24.58 -63.63 -17.67
CA GLN A 17 23.46 -63.30 -16.80
C GLN A 17 23.93 -62.72 -15.45
N LEU A 18 24.99 -63.29 -14.88
CA LEU A 18 25.58 -62.76 -13.65
C LEU A 18 26.12 -61.33 -13.83
N LEU A 19 26.78 -61.05 -14.95
CA LEU A 19 27.31 -59.70 -15.24
C LEU A 19 26.19 -58.67 -15.43
N GLU A 20 25.09 -59.03 -16.09
CA GLU A 20 23.93 -58.14 -16.23
C GLU A 20 23.24 -57.89 -14.88
N THR A 21 23.09 -58.92 -14.04
CA THR A 21 22.49 -58.75 -12.71
C THR A 21 23.33 -57.84 -11.81
N VAL A 22 24.66 -58.01 -11.78
CA VAL A 22 25.56 -57.15 -10.99
C VAL A 22 25.52 -55.70 -11.49
N LYS A 23 25.52 -55.50 -12.81
CA LYS A 23 25.45 -54.17 -13.40
C LYS A 23 24.11 -53.49 -13.11
N SER A 24 23.01 -54.24 -13.15
CA SER A 24 21.68 -53.73 -12.80
C SER A 24 21.56 -53.37 -11.32
N GLN A 25 22.21 -54.13 -10.42
CA GLN A 25 22.26 -53.83 -8.99
C GLN A 25 23.07 -52.57 -8.70
N GLN A 26 24.24 -52.40 -9.32
CA GLN A 26 25.04 -51.18 -9.18
C GLN A 26 24.29 -49.94 -9.67
N LEU A 27 23.59 -50.03 -10.81
CA LEU A 27 22.82 -48.92 -11.34
C LEU A 27 21.67 -48.51 -10.41
N MET A 28 21.00 -49.50 -9.79
CA MET A 28 19.95 -49.25 -8.81
C MET A 28 20.49 -48.61 -7.53
N GLU A 29 21.70 -48.98 -7.10
CA GLU A 29 22.36 -48.40 -5.92
C GLU A 29 22.73 -46.93 -6.15
N GLU A 30 23.32 -46.60 -7.31
CA GLU A 30 23.67 -45.23 -7.70
C GLU A 30 22.43 -44.33 -7.85
N VAL A 31 21.36 -44.85 -8.47
CA VAL A 31 20.08 -44.12 -8.61
C VAL A 31 19.45 -43.87 -7.24
N LYS A 32 19.54 -44.85 -6.32
CA LYS A 32 18.99 -44.70 -4.96
C LYS A 32 19.74 -43.63 -4.16
N GLN A 33 21.08 -43.55 -4.29
CA GLN A 33 21.88 -42.48 -3.68
C GLN A 33 21.55 -41.10 -4.26
N ALA A 34 21.43 -40.98 -5.58
CA ALA A 34 21.15 -39.69 -6.24
C ALA A 34 19.75 -39.12 -5.89
N ILE A 35 18.79 -39.99 -5.58
CA ILE A 35 17.42 -39.58 -5.22
C ILE A 35 17.29 -39.14 -3.75
N ASP A 36 18.17 -39.61 -2.86
CA ASP A 36 18.11 -39.31 -1.42
C ASP A 36 18.63 -37.90 -1.10
N ASP A 37 19.60 -37.40 -1.88
CA ASP A 37 20.23 -36.08 -1.68
C ASP A 37 19.33 -34.88 -2.03
N GLN A 38 18.21 -35.09 -2.74
CA GLN A 38 17.40 -33.98 -3.27
C GLN A 38 16.12 -33.67 -2.49
N ARG A 39 15.73 -34.48 -1.49
CA ARG A 39 14.42 -34.36 -0.81
C ARG A 39 14.43 -33.47 0.44
N GLY A 40 15.59 -33.30 1.07
CA GLY A 40 15.73 -32.48 2.29
C GLY A 40 15.85 -30.98 2.03
N PHE A 41 16.33 -30.58 0.84
CA PHE A 41 16.58 -29.18 0.50
C PHE A 41 15.30 -28.34 0.43
N THR A 42 14.24 -28.83 -0.19
CA THR A 42 13.03 -28.02 -0.45
C THR A 42 12.21 -27.69 0.80
N PHE A 43 12.18 -28.57 1.80
CA PHE A 43 11.40 -28.30 3.02
C PHE A 43 12.09 -27.26 3.90
N LEU A 44 13.39 -27.44 4.13
CA LEU A 44 14.18 -26.53 4.96
C LEU A 44 14.30 -25.15 4.29
N GLU A 45 14.41 -25.10 2.96
CA GLU A 45 14.43 -23.87 2.18
C GLU A 45 13.07 -23.14 2.25
N LEU A 46 11.94 -23.85 2.16
CA LEU A 46 10.62 -23.24 2.35
C LEU A 46 10.44 -22.70 3.76
N LEU A 47 10.93 -23.42 4.77
CA LEU A 47 10.87 -23.01 6.18
C LEU A 47 11.73 -21.77 6.43
N LEU A 48 12.92 -21.71 5.81
CA LEU A 48 13.78 -20.53 5.83
C LEU A 48 13.09 -19.33 5.17
N VAL A 49 12.53 -19.49 3.97
CA VAL A 49 11.78 -18.42 3.28
C VAL A 49 10.62 -17.93 4.14
N LEU A 50 9.82 -18.85 4.70
CA LEU A 50 8.69 -18.49 5.58
C LEU A 50 9.15 -17.76 6.85
N SER A 51 10.26 -18.19 7.45
CA SER A 51 10.81 -17.53 8.64
C SER A 51 11.26 -16.10 8.33
N ILE A 52 11.92 -15.88 7.19
CA ILE A 52 12.33 -14.55 6.75
C ILE A 52 11.09 -13.68 6.49
N MET A 53 10.09 -14.22 5.80
CA MET A 53 8.82 -13.52 5.54
C MET A 53 8.09 -13.14 6.83
N MET A 54 8.07 -14.04 7.83
CA MET A 54 7.50 -13.74 9.15
C MET A 54 8.24 -12.63 9.88
N ILE A 55 9.58 -12.65 9.88
CA ILE A 55 10.39 -11.61 10.51
C ILE A 55 10.12 -10.25 9.84
N ILE A 56 10.13 -10.21 8.50
CA ILE A 56 9.84 -8.99 7.74
C ILE A 56 8.44 -8.47 8.07
N THR A 57 7.43 -9.35 8.06
CA THR A 57 6.03 -8.97 8.35
C THR A 57 5.87 -8.46 9.79
N ALA A 58 6.51 -9.12 10.75
CA ALA A 58 6.47 -8.75 12.17
C ALA A 58 7.12 -7.38 12.44
N VAL A 59 8.10 -6.96 11.62
CA VAL A 59 8.74 -5.64 11.74
C VAL A 59 7.94 -4.56 11.02
N ILE A 60 7.39 -4.86 9.84
CA ILE A 60 6.67 -3.87 9.01
C ILE A 60 5.31 -3.49 9.62
N LEU A 61 4.52 -4.47 10.07
CA LEU A 61 3.16 -4.23 10.59
C LEU A 61 3.10 -3.21 11.74
N PRO A 62 3.87 -3.33 12.83
CA PRO A 62 3.80 -2.37 13.93
C PRO A 62 4.33 -0.97 13.57
N PHE A 63 5.17 -0.86 12.53
CA PHE A 63 5.64 0.43 12.03
C PHE A 63 4.57 1.16 11.22
N SER A 64 3.75 0.40 10.47
CA SER A 64 2.62 0.93 9.72
C SER A 64 1.51 1.43 10.65
N GLU A 65 1.09 0.64 11.65
CA GLU A 65 -0.03 1.00 12.54
C GLU A 65 0.27 2.24 13.41
N LYS A 66 1.50 2.36 13.92
CA LYS A 66 1.90 3.51 14.75
C LYS A 66 1.93 4.83 13.97
N ARG A 67 2.21 4.79 12.67
CA ARG A 67 2.12 5.96 11.78
C ARG A 67 0.66 6.26 11.42
N LEU A 68 -0.16 5.23 11.23
CA LEU A 68 -1.56 5.37 10.83
C LEU A 68 -2.43 6.00 11.93
N GLN A 69 -2.12 5.75 13.21
CA GLN A 69 -2.90 6.28 14.34
C GLN A 69 -2.54 7.72 14.74
N ARG A 70 -1.42 8.25 14.25
CA ARG A 70 -1.04 9.66 14.47
C ARG A 70 -1.11 10.36 13.13
N VAL A 71 -2.32 10.71 12.71
CA VAL A 71 -2.51 11.75 11.69
C VAL A 71 -1.82 12.99 12.24
N THR A 72 -0.68 13.34 11.65
CA THR A 72 0.05 14.51 12.11
C THR A 72 -0.72 15.75 11.71
N GLU A 73 -0.45 16.86 12.39
CA GLU A 73 -0.98 18.17 12.03
C GLU A 73 -0.67 18.52 10.55
N GLU A 74 0.52 18.14 10.07
CA GLU A 74 0.92 18.34 8.67
C GLU A 74 0.09 17.48 7.71
N ASP A 75 -0.12 16.20 8.03
CA ASP A 75 -0.95 15.30 7.22
C ASP A 75 -2.40 15.80 7.15
N ALA A 76 -2.94 16.29 8.27
CA ALA A 76 -4.29 16.87 8.33
C ALA A 76 -4.41 18.13 7.46
N LEU A 77 -3.40 19.01 7.49
CA LEU A 77 -3.36 20.20 6.64
C LEU A 77 -3.28 19.82 5.15
N GLN A 78 -2.46 18.84 4.80
CA GLN A 78 -2.37 18.32 3.42
C GLN A 78 -3.69 17.71 2.96
N LEU A 79 -4.37 16.94 3.83
CA LEU A 79 -5.68 16.38 3.53
C LEU A 79 -6.74 17.46 3.32
N PHE A 80 -6.71 18.53 4.14
CA PHE A 80 -7.59 19.69 3.95
C PHE A 80 -7.33 20.37 2.60
N ILE A 81 -6.08 20.62 2.25
CA ILE A 81 -5.67 21.19 0.95
C ILE A 81 -6.15 20.31 -0.22
N ALA A 82 -6.00 19.00 -0.10
CA ALA A 82 -6.48 18.04 -1.09
C ALA A 82 -8.01 18.12 -1.25
N THR A 83 -8.74 18.17 -0.14
CA THR A 83 -10.22 18.30 -0.15
C THR A 83 -10.67 19.60 -0.82
N VAL A 84 -9.97 20.71 -0.57
CA VAL A 84 -10.23 21.99 -1.25
C VAL A 84 -10.06 21.86 -2.76
N HIS A 85 -9.01 21.19 -3.23
CA HIS A 85 -8.79 20.95 -4.66
C HIS A 85 -9.84 20.01 -5.26
N GLU A 86 -10.27 18.99 -4.52
CA GLU A 86 -11.31 18.08 -4.95
C GLU A 86 -12.66 18.79 -5.07
N ALA A 87 -13.03 19.63 -4.11
CA ALA A 87 -14.22 20.47 -4.17
C ALA A 87 -14.19 21.39 -5.39
N GLN A 88 -13.03 21.98 -5.71
CA GLN A 88 -12.84 22.79 -6.90
C GLN A 88 -13.01 21.99 -8.19
N LEU A 89 -12.39 20.81 -8.28
CA LEU A 89 -12.48 19.94 -9.44
C LEU A 89 -13.91 19.44 -9.63
N TYR A 90 -14.61 19.12 -8.54
CA TYR A 90 -16.01 18.73 -8.56
C TYR A 90 -16.87 19.84 -9.17
N ALA A 91 -16.69 21.09 -8.73
CA ALA A 91 -17.43 22.24 -9.26
C ALA A 91 -17.24 22.41 -10.78
N ILE A 92 -16.01 22.21 -11.27
CA ILE A 92 -15.68 22.27 -12.71
C ILE A 92 -16.34 21.14 -13.49
N THR A 93 -16.23 19.91 -12.96
CA THR A 93 -16.65 18.68 -13.64
C THR A 93 -18.16 18.57 -13.72
N HIS A 94 -18.87 18.92 -12.64
CA HIS A 94 -20.32 18.83 -12.54
C HIS A 94 -21.04 20.11 -12.95
N LYS A 95 -20.29 21.19 -13.28
CA LYS A 95 -20.84 22.50 -13.65
C LYS A 95 -21.82 23.01 -12.60
N GLU A 96 -21.50 22.79 -11.33
CA GLU A 96 -22.34 23.19 -10.20
C GLU A 96 -21.51 23.98 -9.19
N ARG A 97 -22.16 24.91 -8.49
CA ARG A 97 -21.55 25.62 -7.37
C ARG A 97 -21.38 24.69 -6.18
N VAL A 98 -20.21 24.76 -5.56
CA VAL A 98 -19.84 23.96 -4.40
C VAL A 98 -19.38 24.88 -3.28
N SER A 99 -19.77 24.57 -2.04
CA SER A 99 -19.41 25.33 -0.84
C SER A 99 -18.74 24.42 0.18
N LEU A 100 -17.53 24.76 0.60
CA LEU A 100 -16.87 24.15 1.75
C LEU A 100 -17.16 24.97 3.00
N LYS A 101 -17.82 24.36 3.99
CA LYS A 101 -18.23 24.99 5.25
C LYS A 101 -17.58 24.29 6.43
N PHE A 102 -17.35 25.07 7.48
CA PHE A 102 -16.81 24.57 8.73
C PHE A 102 -17.91 24.46 9.80
N TYR A 103 -17.87 23.38 10.55
CA TYR A 103 -18.80 23.02 11.63
C TYR A 103 -18.03 22.72 12.92
N GLU A 104 -18.76 22.55 14.03
CA GLU A 104 -18.20 22.19 15.34
C GLU A 104 -16.99 23.07 15.72
N GLU A 105 -17.24 24.38 15.81
CA GLU A 105 -16.22 25.40 16.10
C GLU A 105 -15.02 25.45 15.13
N GLY A 106 -15.11 24.81 13.97
CA GLY A 106 -14.05 24.79 12.97
C GLY A 106 -13.21 23.52 12.96
N GLN A 107 -13.60 22.50 13.74
CA GLN A 107 -12.91 21.21 13.75
C GLN A 107 -13.36 20.30 12.60
N LYS A 108 -14.62 20.40 12.17
CA LYS A 108 -15.14 19.62 11.04
C LYS A 108 -15.38 20.53 9.84
N TYR A 109 -15.24 19.97 8.64
CA TYR A 109 -15.59 20.65 7.40
C TYR A 109 -16.33 19.72 6.45
N THR A 110 -17.30 20.26 5.73
CA THR A 110 -18.04 19.55 4.69
C THR A 110 -18.08 20.35 3.41
N VAL A 111 -18.19 19.63 2.31
CA VAL A 111 -18.32 20.15 0.96
C VAL A 111 -19.73 19.84 0.47
N GLU A 112 -20.50 20.89 0.19
CA GLU A 112 -21.92 20.79 -0.15
C GLU A 112 -22.18 21.43 -1.52
N THR A 113 -23.13 20.88 -2.28
CA THR A 113 -23.66 21.54 -3.48
C THR A 113 -24.75 22.55 -3.15
N ASN A 114 -25.22 23.30 -4.16
CA ASN A 114 -26.38 24.19 -4.04
C ASN A 114 -27.64 23.47 -3.52
N GLY A 115 -27.76 22.16 -3.75
CA GLY A 115 -28.83 21.31 -3.24
C GLY A 115 -28.69 20.87 -1.78
N LEU A 116 -27.68 21.37 -1.04
CA LEU A 116 -27.33 20.94 0.32
C LEU A 116 -26.98 19.44 0.40
N VAL A 117 -26.54 18.85 -0.72
CA VAL A 117 -26.06 17.47 -0.75
C VAL A 117 -24.59 17.49 -0.35
N GLU A 118 -24.27 16.77 0.72
CA GLU A 118 -22.89 16.56 1.15
C GLU A 118 -22.17 15.64 0.15
N ILE A 119 -21.07 16.12 -0.40
CA ILE A 119 -20.23 15.38 -1.35
C ILE A 119 -19.02 14.80 -0.62
N LEU A 120 -18.39 15.59 0.24
CA LEU A 120 -17.19 15.25 0.98
C LEU A 120 -17.26 15.82 2.39
N HIS A 121 -16.65 15.14 3.34
CA HIS A 121 -16.39 15.66 4.68
C HIS A 121 -14.97 15.34 5.10
N GLY A 122 -14.48 16.10 6.05
CA GLY A 122 -13.24 15.82 6.74
C GLY A 122 -13.25 16.43 8.13
N GLU A 123 -12.34 15.92 8.96
CA GLU A 123 -12.18 16.35 10.33
C GLU A 123 -10.73 16.74 10.56
N LEU A 124 -10.52 17.83 11.30
CA LEU A 124 -9.21 18.20 11.81
C LEU A 124 -8.95 17.44 13.12
N PRO A 125 -7.71 16.98 13.35
CA PRO A 125 -7.36 16.26 14.57
C PRO A 125 -7.57 17.14 15.81
N SER A 126 -7.69 16.50 16.98
CA SER A 126 -7.85 17.20 18.25
C SER A 126 -6.75 18.26 18.44
N GLY A 127 -7.14 19.48 18.83
CA GLY A 127 -6.23 20.62 18.96
C GLY A 127 -6.19 21.52 17.74
N MET A 128 -6.56 21.01 16.55
CA MET A 128 -6.68 21.81 15.33
C MET A 128 -8.10 22.30 15.09
N HIS A 129 -8.24 23.60 14.82
CA HIS A 129 -9.53 24.20 14.48
C HIS A 129 -9.36 25.47 13.65
N ARG A 130 -10.38 25.81 12.86
CA ARG A 130 -10.43 27.10 12.19
C ARG A 130 -10.53 28.23 13.24
N SER A 131 -9.61 29.18 13.17
CA SER A 131 -9.62 30.33 14.05
C SER A 131 -10.89 31.17 13.88
N LYS A 132 -11.51 31.59 14.98
CA LYS A 132 -12.69 32.48 14.97
C LYS A 132 -12.38 33.83 14.30
N ASN A 133 -11.11 34.25 14.31
CA ASN A 133 -10.62 35.49 13.71
C ASN A 133 -10.34 35.36 12.20
N SER A 134 -10.59 34.19 11.61
CA SER A 134 -10.39 33.98 10.19
C SER A 134 -11.38 34.80 9.35
N PRO A 135 -10.87 35.63 8.40
CA PRO A 135 -11.71 36.45 7.51
C PRO A 135 -12.69 35.63 6.67
N LEU A 136 -12.28 34.44 6.23
CA LEU A 136 -13.12 33.53 5.48
C LEU A 136 -13.76 32.50 6.41
N ARG A 137 -15.09 32.42 6.37
CA ARG A 137 -15.88 31.41 7.11
C ARG A 137 -16.20 30.16 6.31
N GLN A 138 -16.17 30.28 4.99
CA GLN A 138 -16.45 29.23 4.04
C GLN A 138 -15.70 29.52 2.74
N LEU A 139 -15.52 28.50 1.90
CA LEU A 139 -14.99 28.63 0.54
C LEU A 139 -16.10 28.30 -0.44
N ASP A 140 -16.43 29.25 -1.32
CA ASP A 140 -17.47 29.08 -2.31
C ASP A 140 -16.81 28.99 -3.70
N PHE A 141 -16.99 27.88 -4.39
CA PHE A 141 -16.50 27.64 -5.76
C PHE A 141 -17.66 27.76 -6.75
N ALA A 142 -17.48 28.60 -7.77
CA ALA A 142 -18.38 28.67 -8.91
C ALA A 142 -18.23 27.44 -9.81
N GLU A 143 -19.17 27.24 -10.73
CA GLU A 143 -19.17 26.18 -11.76
C GLU A 143 -17.92 26.21 -12.67
N THR A 144 -17.23 27.34 -12.69
CA THR A 144 -15.95 27.52 -13.40
C THR A 144 -14.74 27.02 -12.62
N GLY A 145 -14.93 26.64 -11.35
CA GLY A 145 -13.87 26.31 -10.40
C GLY A 145 -13.21 27.54 -9.77
N TYR A 146 -13.71 28.76 -10.03
CA TYR A 146 -13.19 29.95 -9.39
C TYR A 146 -13.81 30.16 -8.01
N LEU A 147 -12.97 30.60 -7.08
CA LEU A 147 -13.42 31.07 -5.78
C LEU A 147 -14.24 32.35 -5.95
N ILE A 148 -15.45 32.34 -5.41
CA ILE A 148 -16.35 33.49 -5.42
C ILE A 148 -15.87 34.54 -4.41
N ARG A 149 -15.26 34.11 -3.31
CA ARG A 149 -14.63 34.99 -2.32
C ARG A 149 -13.22 34.51 -2.03
N THR A 150 -12.27 35.43 -2.16
CA THR A 150 -10.86 35.23 -1.81
C THR A 150 -10.54 35.85 -0.47
N GLY A 151 -9.46 35.41 0.15
CA GLY A 151 -9.12 35.82 1.49
C GLY A 151 -8.22 34.81 2.18
N LYS A 152 -8.22 34.81 3.50
CA LYS A 152 -7.33 33.97 4.30
C LYS A 152 -8.14 33.11 5.25
N ILE A 153 -7.77 31.84 5.36
CA ILE A 153 -8.18 30.98 6.46
C ILE A 153 -7.03 30.88 7.44
N PHE A 154 -7.33 31.04 8.73
CA PHE A 154 -6.38 30.77 9.79
C PHE A 154 -6.79 29.48 10.48
N ILE A 155 -5.86 28.56 10.65
CA ILE A 155 -6.04 27.31 11.38
C ILE A 155 -5.16 27.39 12.61
N ASP A 156 -5.77 27.32 13.79
CA ASP A 156 -5.06 27.18 15.05
C ASP A 156 -4.61 25.73 15.19
N THR A 157 -3.33 25.53 15.49
CA THR A 157 -2.68 24.22 15.67
C THR A 157 -2.02 24.17 17.04
N GLU A 158 -1.96 22.98 17.65
CA GLU A 158 -1.39 22.84 18.99
C GLU A 158 0.14 22.93 18.94
N SER A 159 0.76 22.41 17.88
CA SER A 159 2.22 22.34 17.78
C SER A 159 2.89 23.58 17.16
N LYS A 160 2.31 24.17 16.10
CA LYS A 160 2.90 25.30 15.35
C LYS A 160 2.21 26.64 15.60
N GLY A 161 1.11 26.66 16.35
CA GLY A 161 0.29 27.86 16.55
C GLY A 161 -0.57 28.19 15.32
N LEU A 162 -0.65 29.47 14.95
CA LEU A 162 -1.57 29.93 13.90
C LEU A 162 -0.99 29.72 12.49
N VAL A 163 -1.54 28.76 11.75
CA VAL A 163 -1.20 28.51 10.33
C VAL A 163 -2.11 29.36 9.42
N LYS A 164 -1.54 29.98 8.39
CA LYS A 164 -2.24 30.92 7.50
C LYS A 164 -2.32 30.42 6.06
N ILE A 165 -3.53 30.07 5.63
CA ILE A 165 -3.79 29.65 4.26
C ILE A 165 -4.36 30.82 3.47
N SER A 166 -3.73 31.19 2.35
CA SER A 166 -4.17 32.31 1.51
C SER A 166 -4.82 31.82 0.22
N PHE A 167 -6.11 32.14 0.07
CA PHE A 167 -6.90 31.85 -1.12
C PHE A 167 -6.95 33.10 -2.00
N GLN A 168 -6.32 33.03 -3.18
CA GLN A 168 -6.16 34.18 -4.08
C GLN A 168 -6.92 33.98 -5.40
N PHE A 169 -7.23 35.09 -6.07
CA PHE A 169 -8.00 35.13 -7.33
C PHE A 169 -7.08 34.85 -8.52
N GLU A 170 -6.41 33.70 -8.53
CA GLU A 170 -5.33 33.41 -9.47
C GLU A 170 -5.64 32.11 -10.20
N ARG A 171 -6.60 32.11 -11.13
CA ARG A 171 -6.93 30.96 -12.01
C ARG A 171 -6.92 29.57 -11.32
N GLY A 172 -7.27 29.48 -10.03
CA GLY A 172 -7.26 28.22 -9.26
C GLY A 172 -5.94 27.83 -8.57
N ARG A 173 -4.95 28.72 -8.39
CA ARG A 173 -3.75 28.45 -7.60
C ARG A 173 -3.93 28.89 -6.14
N MET A 174 -3.99 27.92 -5.24
CA MET A 174 -3.91 28.15 -3.78
C MET A 174 -2.45 28.34 -3.38
N ILE A 175 -2.15 29.39 -2.62
CA ILE A 175 -0.81 29.60 -2.04
C ILE A 175 -0.93 29.45 -0.53
N VAL A 176 -0.42 28.32 -0.03
CA VAL A 176 -0.28 28.05 1.39
C VAL A 176 1.00 28.75 1.85
N TYR A 177 0.90 29.65 2.82
CA TYR A 177 2.06 30.24 3.48
C TYR A 177 2.19 29.58 4.85
N GLU A 178 3.32 28.93 5.11
CA GLU A 178 3.70 28.48 6.45
C GLU A 178 4.02 29.66 7.36
#